data_AF-A0A7Y2MUC7-F1
#
_entry.id   AF-A0A7Y2MUC7-F1
#
_cell.length_a   1.000
_cell.length_b   1.000
_cell.length_c   1.000
_cell.angle_alpha   90.00
_cell.angle_beta   90.00
_cell.angle_gamma   90.00
#
_symmetry.space_group_name_H-M   'P 1'
#
loop_
_entity.id
_entity.type
_entity.pdbx_description
1 polymer ?
#
loop_
_entity_poly.entity_id
_entity_poly.type
_entity_poly.pdbx_seq_one_letter_code
_entity_poly.pdbx_strand_id
1 'polypeptide(L)'
;MRDWSLIRLPLALALMSAIASCADDGVGLADRDDIEPIGTSTAYGIWAPSGPDTCSQAVHDSYSTVGPDGMLYPTWHPPVDAATGCTFGHEHGRDPRGSDLYNTVGDIPFGLANQYLVASGFGAPRHEDHVGHKVEWENDMEMRVGDGGSAVLTVTCDALVKLHQGTHSPDAFTNNMHEVVYHIRCSDGTGFSATLLVPIGTPGELVVSCARDQHVQVGVANPSISPSGGGKRAVPARSCVDSRIFPSDGGRPRFDSALRESWEISARLKTVSNRTLVSFNPYFQVRDPSRFFDSGLERSLGRPVDLCDQLQNSNRDRCEGVPPGTAWDSPQSPFKGVRRFVDINSNNVRNADGPNVWYTDPLGRNGQTEPFPGSIRQWVAIRNNSGLDLHGPVIGNRSYDAPGVRAPN
;
A
#
# COMPACT_ATOMS: atom_id res chain seq x y z
N MET A 1 43.61 -17.97 -77.92
CA MET A 1 44.43 -18.53 -76.82
C MET A 1 44.71 -17.39 -75.85
N ARG A 2 44.17 -17.30 -74.64
CA ARG A 2 43.38 -18.17 -73.78
C ARG A 2 42.32 -17.29 -73.09
N ASP A 3 41.19 -17.90 -72.79
CA ASP A 3 40.16 -17.41 -71.87
C ASP A 3 40.76 -17.00 -70.51
N TRP A 4 40.06 -16.14 -69.78
CA TRP A 4 39.57 -16.43 -68.41
C TRP A 4 38.42 -15.48 -68.06
N SER A 5 37.44 -16.07 -67.39
CA SER A 5 36.06 -15.62 -67.19
C SER A 5 35.88 -14.64 -66.03
N LEU A 6 34.85 -13.79 -66.16
CA LEU A 6 33.87 -13.32 -65.15
C LEU A 6 34.44 -12.72 -63.84
N ILE A 7 34.01 -11.54 -63.39
CA ILE A 7 32.75 -11.32 -62.66
C ILE A 7 32.45 -9.81 -62.62
N ARG A 8 31.20 -9.44 -62.88
CA ARG A 8 30.66 -8.09 -62.68
C ARG A 8 30.28 -7.92 -61.19
N LEU A 9 30.85 -6.92 -60.50
CA LEU A 9 30.32 -6.43 -59.22
C LEU A 9 29.32 -5.30 -59.48
N PRO A 10 28.08 -5.37 -58.96
CA PRO A 10 27.22 -4.20 -58.90
C PRO A 10 27.56 -3.37 -57.65
N LEU A 11 27.59 -2.06 -57.86
CA LEU A 11 27.69 -1.03 -56.83
C LEU A 11 26.39 -1.05 -56.00
N ALA A 12 26.43 -1.61 -54.79
CA ALA A 12 25.32 -1.52 -53.84
C ALA A 12 25.50 -0.24 -53.00
N LEU A 13 24.75 0.80 -53.35
CA LEU A 13 24.56 2.00 -52.56
C LEU A 13 23.71 1.60 -51.33
N ALA A 14 24.33 1.40 -50.18
CA ALA A 14 23.61 1.16 -48.94
C ALA A 14 22.96 2.48 -48.48
N LEU A 15 21.67 2.65 -48.77
CA LEU A 15 20.81 3.57 -48.03
C LEU A 15 20.80 3.10 -46.57
N MET A 16 21.50 3.81 -45.69
CA MET A 16 21.21 3.73 -44.26
C MET A 16 19.88 4.43 -44.02
N SER A 17 18.79 3.67 -44.08
CA SER A 17 17.53 4.07 -43.50
C SER A 17 17.74 4.19 -41.98
N ALA A 18 17.84 5.41 -41.48
CA ALA A 18 17.72 5.68 -40.06
C ALA A 18 16.32 5.23 -39.63
N ILE A 19 16.25 4.05 -39.02
CA ILE A 19 15.08 3.64 -38.26
C ILE A 19 15.10 4.53 -37.01
N ALA A 20 14.30 5.59 -37.05
CA ALA A 20 13.85 6.27 -35.85
C ALA A 20 13.11 5.22 -35.03
N SER A 21 13.81 4.60 -34.09
CA SER A 21 13.21 3.84 -33.01
C SER A 21 12.33 4.83 -32.24
N CYS A 22 11.02 4.62 -32.31
CA CYS A 22 10.06 5.36 -31.50
C CYS A 22 10.49 5.26 -30.03
N ALA A 23 10.52 6.40 -29.34
CA ALA A 23 10.61 6.42 -27.90
C ALA A 23 9.48 5.56 -27.36
N ASP A 24 9.84 4.49 -26.66
CA ASP A 24 8.90 3.66 -25.94
C ASP A 24 8.43 4.48 -24.72
N ASP A 25 7.34 5.22 -24.92
CA ASP A 25 6.61 5.93 -23.86
C ASP A 25 5.80 4.96 -22.98
N GLY A 26 6.03 3.65 -23.15
CA GLY A 26 5.46 2.57 -22.35
C GLY A 26 5.90 2.66 -20.89
N VAL A 27 5.03 3.24 -20.07
CA VAL A 27 4.98 3.01 -18.62
C VAL A 27 4.52 1.57 -18.31
N GLY A 28 4.30 0.74 -19.34
CA GLY A 28 3.78 -0.61 -19.26
C GLY A 28 4.62 -1.55 -18.39
N LEU A 29 4.08 -1.83 -17.21
CA LEU A 29 4.07 -3.18 -16.64
C LEU A 29 2.97 -4.03 -17.34
N ALA A 30 2.45 -3.59 -18.49
CA ALA A 30 1.17 -3.99 -19.05
C ALA A 30 1.25 -5.02 -20.20
N ASP A 31 2.41 -5.64 -20.41
CA ASP A 31 2.61 -6.71 -21.41
C ASP A 31 2.99 -8.02 -20.69
N ARG A 32 2.18 -8.42 -19.70
CA ARG A 32 2.54 -9.44 -18.70
C ARG A 32 1.76 -10.74 -18.73
N ASP A 33 0.67 -10.79 -19.49
CA ASP A 33 -0.18 -11.99 -19.53
C ASP A 33 0.51 -13.18 -20.24
N ASP A 34 1.65 -12.94 -20.92
CA ASP A 34 2.43 -13.96 -21.65
C ASP A 34 3.83 -14.23 -21.07
N ILE A 35 4.18 -13.67 -19.89
CA ILE A 35 5.49 -13.93 -19.27
C ILE A 35 5.39 -15.12 -18.32
N GLU A 36 5.99 -16.25 -18.71
CA GLU A 36 6.17 -17.40 -17.81
C GLU A 36 6.99 -16.98 -16.56
N PRO A 37 6.47 -17.20 -15.34
CA PRO A 37 7.16 -16.80 -14.12
C PRO A 37 8.45 -17.61 -13.93
N ILE A 38 9.55 -16.93 -13.59
CA ILE A 38 10.85 -17.57 -13.34
C ILE A 38 10.97 -18.18 -11.93
N GLY A 39 9.94 -18.01 -11.10
CA GLY A 39 9.85 -18.48 -9.72
C GLY A 39 8.69 -17.80 -8.97
N THR A 40 8.53 -18.11 -7.68
CA THR A 40 7.50 -17.51 -6.82
C THR A 40 8.14 -16.59 -5.79
N SER A 41 7.54 -15.42 -5.57
CA SER A 41 7.96 -14.48 -4.53
C SER A 41 7.79 -15.07 -3.14
N THR A 42 8.46 -14.48 -2.14
CA THR A 42 8.31 -14.90 -0.75
C THR A 42 6.86 -14.75 -0.25
N ALA A 43 6.09 -13.81 -0.80
CA ALA A 43 4.70 -13.56 -0.38
C ALA A 43 3.71 -14.61 -0.94
N TYR A 44 4.07 -15.30 -2.02
CA TYR A 44 3.17 -16.22 -2.73
C TYR A 44 2.94 -17.52 -1.96
N GLY A 45 1.69 -18.00 -1.94
CA GLY A 45 1.33 -19.28 -1.33
C GLY A 45 1.44 -19.33 0.20
N ILE A 46 1.51 -18.17 0.87
CA ILE A 46 1.51 -18.09 2.34
C ILE A 46 0.10 -18.20 2.91
N TRP A 47 -0.92 -17.71 2.21
CA TRP A 47 -2.29 -17.79 2.69
C TRP A 47 -2.78 -19.24 2.69
N ALA A 48 -3.52 -19.60 3.74
CA ALA A 48 -4.23 -20.85 3.83
C ALA A 48 -5.65 -20.60 4.38
N PRO A 49 -6.66 -21.37 3.94
CA PRO A 49 -8.01 -21.24 4.47
C PRO A 49 -8.03 -21.52 5.97
N SER A 50 -8.82 -20.75 6.70
CA SER A 50 -8.96 -20.86 8.15
C SER A 50 -10.41 -20.68 8.60
N GLY A 51 -10.79 -21.30 9.71
CA GLY A 51 -12.13 -21.13 10.29
C GLY A 51 -13.27 -21.34 9.27
N PRO A 52 -14.12 -20.33 9.01
CA PRO A 52 -15.25 -20.42 8.08
C PRO A 52 -14.91 -20.19 6.61
N ASP A 53 -13.63 -20.00 6.24
CA ASP A 53 -13.23 -19.79 4.84
C ASP A 53 -13.58 -21.03 4.00
N THR A 54 -14.12 -20.81 2.79
CA THR A 54 -14.59 -21.91 1.92
C THR A 54 -13.78 -22.06 0.64
N CYS A 55 -12.94 -21.07 0.30
CA CYS A 55 -12.00 -21.19 -0.81
C CYS A 55 -10.81 -22.08 -0.44
N SER A 56 -10.29 -22.82 -1.42
CA SER A 56 -9.01 -23.51 -1.25
C SER A 56 -7.84 -22.54 -1.46
N GLN A 57 -6.67 -22.90 -0.93
CA GLN A 57 -5.43 -22.17 -1.21
C GLN A 57 -5.13 -22.09 -2.71
N ALA A 58 -5.42 -23.14 -3.49
CA ALA A 58 -5.20 -23.11 -4.93
C ALA A 58 -6.09 -22.08 -5.66
N VAL A 59 -7.34 -21.87 -5.19
CA VAL A 59 -8.21 -20.82 -5.75
C VAL A 59 -7.67 -19.44 -5.38
N HIS A 60 -7.22 -19.26 -4.14
CA HIS A 60 -6.60 -18.00 -3.71
C HIS A 60 -5.34 -17.67 -4.52
N ASP A 61 -4.43 -18.64 -4.65
CA ASP A 61 -3.14 -18.47 -5.33
C ASP A 61 -3.30 -18.29 -6.86
N SER A 62 -4.48 -18.62 -7.42
CA SER A 62 -4.82 -18.28 -8.81
C SER A 62 -4.93 -16.77 -9.06
N TYR A 63 -5.15 -15.97 -8.00
CA TYR A 63 -5.07 -14.51 -8.06
C TYR A 63 -3.63 -14.06 -7.86
N SER A 64 -2.88 -14.10 -8.95
CA SER A 64 -1.47 -13.76 -8.97
C SER A 64 -1.07 -12.96 -10.20
N THR A 65 0.09 -12.29 -10.12
CA THR A 65 0.66 -11.51 -11.20
C THR A 65 2.18 -11.65 -11.23
N VAL A 66 2.77 -11.54 -12.41
CA VAL A 66 4.23 -11.56 -12.56
C VAL A 66 4.79 -10.17 -12.28
N GLY A 67 5.74 -10.09 -11.35
CA GLY A 67 6.44 -8.85 -10.99
C GLY A 67 7.44 -8.40 -12.05
N PRO A 68 8.02 -7.19 -11.92
CA PRO A 68 9.07 -6.70 -12.82
C PRO A 68 10.39 -7.50 -12.77
N ASP A 69 10.56 -8.34 -11.76
CA ASP A 69 11.64 -9.33 -11.62
C ASP A 69 11.34 -10.67 -12.30
N GLY A 70 10.15 -10.83 -12.89
CA GLY A 70 9.71 -12.11 -13.47
C GLY A 70 9.20 -13.12 -12.43
N MET A 71 9.15 -12.78 -11.14
CA MET A 71 8.62 -13.68 -10.11
C MET A 71 7.10 -13.58 -10.00
N LEU A 72 6.43 -14.66 -9.60
CA LEU A 72 5.00 -14.69 -9.34
C LEU A 72 4.67 -14.14 -7.95
N TYR A 73 3.75 -13.18 -7.88
CA TYR A 73 3.28 -12.55 -6.64
C TYR A 73 1.78 -12.76 -6.46
N PRO A 74 1.30 -12.86 -5.21
CA PRO A 74 -0.13 -12.69 -4.99
C PRO A 74 -0.52 -11.26 -5.40
N THR A 75 -1.78 -11.09 -5.82
CA THR A 75 -2.34 -9.78 -6.15
C THR A 75 -3.75 -9.63 -5.61
N TRP A 76 -4.44 -8.57 -5.99
CA TRP A 76 -5.80 -8.30 -5.55
C TRP A 76 -6.76 -9.41 -6.00
N HIS A 77 -7.65 -9.80 -5.09
CA HIS A 77 -8.80 -10.64 -5.38
C HIS A 77 -10.06 -10.08 -4.69
N PRO A 78 -11.26 -10.35 -5.22
CA PRO A 78 -12.49 -10.05 -4.51
C PRO A 78 -12.61 -10.90 -3.24
N PRO A 79 -13.38 -10.49 -2.21
CA PRO A 79 -13.54 -11.28 -0.98
C PRO A 79 -14.23 -12.63 -1.19
N VAL A 80 -15.03 -12.71 -2.26
CA VAL A 80 -15.75 -13.90 -2.72
C VAL A 80 -15.26 -14.20 -4.13
N ASP A 81 -14.79 -15.41 -4.37
CA ASP A 81 -14.37 -15.85 -5.69
C ASP A 81 -15.55 -15.82 -6.67
N ALA A 82 -15.39 -15.12 -7.80
CA ALA A 82 -16.49 -14.91 -8.73
C ALA A 82 -16.90 -16.18 -9.49
N ALA A 83 -15.98 -17.15 -9.65
CA ALA A 83 -16.24 -18.37 -10.41
C ALA A 83 -16.97 -19.44 -9.59
N THR A 84 -16.62 -19.57 -8.30
CA THR A 84 -17.10 -20.63 -7.42
C THR A 84 -18.06 -20.14 -6.33
N GLY A 85 -18.06 -18.85 -6.00
CA GLY A 85 -18.82 -18.28 -4.89
C GLY A 85 -18.25 -18.59 -3.50
N CYS A 86 -17.07 -19.21 -3.42
CA CYS A 86 -16.39 -19.44 -2.15
C CYS A 86 -15.85 -18.12 -1.55
N THR A 87 -15.56 -18.10 -0.25
CA THR A 87 -15.09 -16.90 0.47
C THR A 87 -13.67 -17.08 1.00
N PHE A 88 -12.84 -16.05 0.89
CA PHE A 88 -11.44 -16.04 1.38
C PHE A 88 -11.28 -15.57 2.83
N GLY A 89 -12.35 -15.07 3.45
CA GLY A 89 -12.32 -14.57 4.83
C GLY A 89 -11.79 -13.14 4.98
N HIS A 90 -11.24 -12.54 3.93
CA HIS A 90 -10.62 -11.20 3.97
C HIS A 90 -10.87 -10.43 2.66
N GLU A 91 -10.53 -9.15 2.66
CA GLU A 91 -10.75 -8.24 1.54
C GLU A 91 -9.50 -7.39 1.26
N HIS A 92 -9.33 -6.91 0.02
CA HIS A 92 -8.17 -6.09 -0.39
C HIS A 92 -8.54 -4.65 -0.79
N GLY A 93 -9.74 -4.18 -0.47
CA GLY A 93 -10.26 -2.88 -0.90
C GLY A 93 -10.83 -2.92 -2.31
N ARG A 94 -10.68 -1.83 -3.07
CA ARG A 94 -11.25 -1.72 -4.42
C ARG A 94 -10.50 -2.59 -5.42
N ASP A 95 -11.24 -3.14 -6.38
CA ASP A 95 -10.66 -3.75 -7.58
C ASP A 95 -9.83 -2.69 -8.33
N PRO A 96 -8.50 -2.87 -8.48
CA PRO A 96 -7.64 -1.90 -9.16
C PRO A 96 -8.04 -1.68 -10.61
N ARG A 97 -8.75 -2.63 -11.25
CA ARG A 97 -9.18 -2.55 -12.66
C ARG A 97 -10.11 -1.38 -12.98
N GLY A 98 -10.75 -0.80 -11.97
CA GLY A 98 -11.58 0.39 -12.19
C GLY A 98 -10.81 1.71 -12.21
N SER A 99 -9.52 1.72 -11.84
CA SER A 99 -8.70 2.93 -11.93
C SER A 99 -8.28 3.21 -13.37
N ASP A 100 -8.27 4.47 -13.78
CA ASP A 100 -7.79 4.89 -15.10
C ASP A 100 -6.27 4.64 -15.26
N LEU A 101 -5.56 4.47 -14.14
CA LEU A 101 -4.15 4.08 -14.13
C LEU A 101 -3.92 2.59 -14.40
N TYR A 102 -4.95 1.74 -14.31
CA TYR A 102 -4.78 0.28 -14.39
C TYR A 102 -4.18 -0.17 -15.73
N ASN A 103 -4.64 0.38 -16.85
CA ASN A 103 -4.11 0.01 -18.17
C ASN A 103 -2.61 0.28 -18.32
N THR A 104 -2.07 1.17 -17.49
CA THR A 104 -0.66 1.53 -17.49
C THR A 104 0.13 0.77 -16.43
N VAL A 105 -0.47 0.55 -15.25
CA VAL A 105 0.16 -0.04 -14.08
C VAL A 105 0.04 -1.57 -14.03
N GLY A 106 -1.07 -2.11 -14.52
CA GLY A 106 -1.43 -3.52 -14.38
C GLY A 106 -1.80 -3.90 -12.93
N ASP A 107 -1.77 -5.21 -12.69
CA ASP A 107 -1.97 -5.77 -11.35
C ASP A 107 -0.84 -5.37 -10.39
N ILE A 108 -1.19 -5.16 -9.13
CA ILE A 108 -0.24 -4.76 -8.09
C ILE A 108 0.37 -6.02 -7.46
N PRO A 109 1.68 -6.29 -7.62
CA PRO A 109 2.33 -7.41 -6.94
C PRO A 109 2.45 -7.12 -5.44
N PHE A 110 1.81 -7.94 -4.61
CA PHE A 110 1.86 -7.81 -3.15
C PHE A 110 3.17 -8.37 -2.59
N GLY A 111 3.95 -7.54 -1.90
CA GLY A 111 5.21 -7.96 -1.27
C GLY A 111 6.45 -7.72 -2.13
N LEU A 112 6.33 -7.00 -3.25
CA LEU A 112 7.45 -6.66 -4.12
C LEU A 112 8.57 -5.91 -3.36
N ALA A 113 8.24 -4.88 -2.57
CA ALA A 113 9.26 -4.12 -1.83
C ALA A 113 9.94 -4.98 -0.76
N ASN A 114 9.18 -5.88 -0.14
CA ASN A 114 9.68 -6.85 0.84
C ASN A 114 10.69 -7.82 0.19
N GLN A 115 10.38 -8.34 -1.00
CA GLN A 115 11.26 -9.25 -1.74
C GLN A 115 12.63 -8.63 -2.02
N TYR A 116 12.66 -7.33 -2.36
CA TYR A 116 13.90 -6.62 -2.68
C TYR A 116 14.73 -6.18 -1.46
N LEU A 117 14.17 -6.20 -0.24
CA LEU A 117 14.81 -5.66 0.97
C LEU A 117 16.13 -6.36 1.32
N VAL A 118 16.18 -7.70 1.23
CA VAL A 118 17.41 -8.44 1.53
C VAL A 118 18.46 -8.18 0.45
N ALA A 119 18.04 -8.21 -0.82
CA ALA A 119 18.92 -7.97 -1.96
C ALA A 119 19.52 -6.55 -1.98
N SER A 120 18.84 -5.58 -1.36
CA SER A 120 19.36 -4.21 -1.23
C SER A 120 20.46 -4.06 -0.17
N GLY A 121 20.83 -5.14 0.52
CA GLY A 121 21.84 -5.11 1.57
C GLY A 121 21.33 -4.58 2.93
N PHE A 122 20.01 -4.50 3.14
CA PHE A 122 19.45 -4.03 4.41
C PHE A 122 19.85 -4.91 5.60
N GLY A 123 20.07 -6.21 5.37
CA GLY A 123 20.61 -7.14 6.37
C GLY A 123 19.57 -7.87 7.22
N ALA A 124 18.27 -7.64 7.00
CA ALA A 124 17.18 -8.42 7.58
C ALA A 124 15.99 -8.48 6.60
N PRO A 125 15.23 -9.59 6.56
CA PRO A 125 13.99 -9.61 5.80
C PRO A 125 12.87 -8.86 6.53
N ARG A 126 11.86 -8.47 5.76
CA ARG A 126 10.54 -8.08 6.26
C ARG A 126 9.53 -8.89 5.48
N HIS A 127 8.58 -9.50 6.19
CA HIS A 127 7.49 -10.25 5.59
C HIS A 127 6.18 -9.70 6.11
N GLU A 128 5.28 -9.44 5.18
CA GLU A 128 3.95 -8.92 5.40
C GLU A 128 2.92 -10.01 5.16
N ASP A 129 1.87 -10.06 5.97
CA ASP A 129 0.79 -11.00 5.73
C ASP A 129 -0.09 -10.54 4.58
N HIS A 130 -0.57 -11.51 3.79
CA HIS A 130 -1.35 -11.23 2.59
C HIS A 130 -2.59 -10.38 2.88
N VAL A 131 -3.33 -10.70 3.95
CA VAL A 131 -4.60 -10.03 4.28
C VAL A 131 -4.44 -8.52 4.52
N GLY A 132 -3.25 -8.05 4.90
CA GLY A 132 -3.01 -6.62 5.14
C GLY A 132 -2.90 -5.77 3.88
N HIS A 133 -2.80 -6.34 2.68
CA HIS A 133 -2.63 -5.55 1.45
C HIS A 133 -3.94 -4.85 1.05
N LYS A 134 -4.00 -3.52 1.21
CA LYS A 134 -5.23 -2.72 1.03
C LYS A 134 -5.10 -1.72 -0.12
N VAL A 135 -5.93 -1.88 -1.14
CA VAL A 135 -5.97 -1.07 -2.37
C VAL A 135 -7.11 -0.04 -2.33
N GLU A 136 -6.82 1.19 -2.74
CA GLU A 136 -7.79 2.26 -2.93
C GLU A 136 -7.43 3.06 -4.18
N TRP A 137 -8.43 3.65 -4.83
CA TRP A 137 -8.20 4.53 -5.98
C TRP A 137 -9.34 5.53 -6.14
N GLU A 138 -9.06 6.63 -6.84
CA GLU A 138 -10.05 7.58 -7.33
C GLU A 138 -9.54 8.19 -8.63
N ASN A 139 -10.43 8.33 -9.61
CA ASN A 139 -10.14 8.94 -10.91
C ASN A 139 -10.64 10.39 -10.91
N ASP A 140 -10.01 11.24 -11.73
CA ASP A 140 -10.40 12.63 -11.96
C ASP A 140 -10.60 13.46 -10.68
N MET A 141 -9.87 13.14 -9.60
CA MET A 141 -10.03 13.89 -8.35
C MET A 141 -9.43 15.29 -8.48
N GLU A 142 -10.24 16.30 -8.18
CA GLU A 142 -9.77 17.68 -8.12
C GLU A 142 -8.79 17.89 -6.96
N MET A 143 -7.60 18.37 -7.30
CA MET A 143 -6.57 18.72 -6.33
C MET A 143 -6.74 20.17 -5.90
N ARG A 144 -6.63 20.41 -4.60
CA ARG A 144 -6.41 21.74 -4.05
C ARG A 144 -4.95 22.10 -4.20
N VAL A 145 -4.68 23.26 -4.77
CA VAL A 145 -3.36 23.89 -4.75
C VAL A 145 -3.27 24.70 -3.46
N GLY A 146 -2.20 24.52 -2.68
CA GLY A 146 -1.96 25.26 -1.43
C GLY A 146 -1.94 26.80 -1.57
N ASP A 147 -1.90 27.49 -0.43
CA ASP A 147 -2.03 28.95 -0.29
C ASP A 147 -0.97 29.73 -1.09
N GLY A 148 -1.30 30.06 -2.35
CA GLY A 148 -0.44 30.84 -3.24
C GLY A 148 -0.72 30.62 -4.74
N GLY A 149 -1.40 29.53 -5.11
CA GLY A 149 -1.87 29.28 -6.47
C GLY A 149 -3.25 29.90 -6.70
N SER A 150 -3.36 30.78 -7.70
CA SER A 150 -4.63 31.35 -8.17
C SER A 150 -5.69 30.25 -8.36
N ALA A 151 -6.93 30.51 -7.96
CA ALA A 151 -8.13 29.68 -8.16
C ALA A 151 -8.51 29.45 -9.66
N VAL A 152 -7.53 29.52 -10.56
CA VAL A 152 -7.65 29.46 -12.02
C VAL A 152 -7.02 28.18 -12.59
N LEU A 153 -6.28 27.41 -11.79
CA LEU A 153 -5.72 26.11 -12.21
C LEU A 153 -6.47 24.96 -11.52
N THR A 154 -7.41 24.35 -12.23
CA THR A 154 -7.97 23.05 -11.84
C THR A 154 -7.00 21.96 -12.26
N VAL A 155 -6.30 21.36 -11.30
CA VAL A 155 -5.51 20.15 -11.51
C VAL A 155 -6.38 18.97 -11.10
N THR A 156 -6.66 18.06 -12.02
CA THR A 156 -7.28 16.77 -11.72
C THR A 156 -6.20 15.70 -11.71
N CYS A 157 -6.33 14.72 -10.83
CA CYS A 157 -5.41 13.59 -10.81
C CYS A 157 -6.18 12.28 -10.69
N ASP A 158 -5.57 11.22 -11.21
CA ASP A 158 -5.93 9.84 -10.88
C ASP A 158 -4.94 9.34 -9.84
N ALA A 159 -5.43 8.65 -8.82
CA ALA A 159 -4.58 7.97 -7.85
C ALA A 159 -4.99 6.51 -7.70
N LEU A 160 -3.99 5.63 -7.67
CA LEU A 160 -4.10 4.22 -7.33
C LEU A 160 -3.06 3.92 -6.27
N VAL A 161 -3.51 3.57 -5.07
CA VAL A 161 -2.66 3.41 -3.89
C VAL A 161 -2.91 2.08 -3.21
N LYS A 162 -1.85 1.54 -2.61
CA LYS A 162 -1.90 0.39 -1.73
C LYS A 162 -1.02 0.62 -0.52
N LEU A 163 -1.49 0.19 0.65
CA LEU A 163 -0.70 0.09 1.88
C LEU A 163 -0.85 -1.33 2.44
N HIS A 164 0.23 -1.90 3.00
CA HIS A 164 0.08 -2.99 3.96
C HIS A 164 -0.42 -2.44 5.29
N GLN A 165 -1.67 -2.73 5.61
CA GLN A 165 -2.44 -2.14 6.71
C GLN A 165 -3.17 -3.23 7.51
N GLY A 166 -2.46 -4.24 7.99
CA GLY A 166 -3.04 -5.24 8.88
C GLY A 166 -3.47 -4.62 10.21
N THR A 167 -4.75 -4.74 10.58
CA THR A 167 -5.31 -4.15 11.82
C THR A 167 -5.74 -5.15 12.89
N HIS A 168 -5.27 -6.40 12.77
CA HIS A 168 -5.70 -7.50 13.65
C HIS A 168 -4.58 -8.07 14.54
N SER A 169 -3.30 -7.84 14.24
CA SER A 169 -2.16 -8.42 14.98
C SER A 169 -1.43 -7.35 15.80
N PRO A 170 -0.52 -7.71 16.71
CA PRO A 170 0.32 -6.71 17.39
C PRO A 170 1.56 -6.29 16.58
N ASP A 171 1.75 -6.80 15.34
CA ASP A 171 2.97 -6.55 14.54
C ASP A 171 3.25 -5.05 14.37
N ALA A 172 2.21 -4.29 14.02
CA ALA A 172 2.28 -2.84 13.85
C ALA A 172 2.70 -2.05 15.11
N PHE A 173 2.69 -2.67 16.29
CA PHE A 173 3.07 -1.98 17.52
C PHE A 173 4.59 -1.75 17.59
N THR A 174 5.38 -2.70 17.09
CA THR A 174 6.86 -2.59 17.09
C THR A 174 7.45 -2.48 15.69
N ASN A 175 6.74 -2.97 14.68
CA ASN A 175 7.17 -2.92 13.29
C ASN A 175 6.71 -1.65 12.60
N ASN A 176 7.68 -0.87 12.11
CA ASN A 176 7.39 0.38 11.43
C ASN A 176 7.50 0.35 9.91
N MET A 177 7.97 -0.74 9.31
CA MET A 177 8.20 -0.81 7.88
C MET A 177 7.00 -1.47 7.19
N HIS A 178 6.31 -0.71 6.33
CA HIS A 178 5.11 -1.17 5.63
C HIS A 178 5.18 -0.89 4.13
N GLU A 179 4.80 -1.85 3.29
CA GLU A 179 4.85 -1.70 1.85
C GLU A 179 3.75 -0.75 1.35
N VAL A 180 4.19 0.25 0.59
CA VAL A 180 3.36 1.24 -0.06
C VAL A 180 3.59 1.16 -1.56
N VAL A 181 2.50 1.06 -2.31
CA VAL A 181 2.49 1.25 -3.76
C VAL A 181 1.65 2.49 -4.03
N TYR A 182 2.20 3.46 -4.76
CA TYR A 182 1.55 4.74 -5.00
C TYR A 182 1.76 5.14 -6.46
N HIS A 183 0.67 5.17 -7.21
CA HIS A 183 0.59 5.74 -8.54
C HIS A 183 -0.28 7.00 -8.53
N ILE A 184 0.24 8.08 -9.11
CA ILE A 184 -0.53 9.30 -9.36
C ILE A 184 -0.17 9.90 -10.71
N ARG A 185 -1.17 10.35 -11.45
CA ARG A 185 -1.01 11.13 -12.70
C ARG A 185 -1.97 12.31 -12.64
N CYS A 186 -1.51 13.48 -13.06
CA CYS A 186 -2.27 14.71 -12.99
C CYS A 186 -2.33 15.40 -14.36
N SER A 187 -3.38 16.19 -14.59
CA SER A 187 -3.61 16.91 -15.83
C SER A 187 -2.56 17.98 -16.16
N ASP A 188 -1.78 18.44 -15.16
CA ASP A 188 -0.63 19.35 -15.33
C ASP A 188 0.68 18.61 -15.71
N GLY A 189 0.62 17.27 -15.84
CA GLY A 189 1.74 16.39 -16.09
C GLY A 189 2.52 15.99 -14.83
N THR A 190 2.15 16.45 -13.64
CA THR A 190 2.69 15.91 -12.38
C THR A 190 2.36 14.43 -12.27
N GLY A 191 3.31 13.62 -11.81
CA GLY A 191 3.03 12.23 -11.50
C GLY A 191 4.26 11.44 -11.08
N PHE A 192 4.00 10.29 -10.46
CA PHE A 192 5.00 9.26 -10.17
C PHE A 192 4.35 7.89 -9.99
N SER A 193 5.15 6.83 -10.09
CA SER A 193 4.82 5.46 -9.67
C SER A 193 5.92 5.01 -8.72
N ALA A 194 5.56 4.76 -7.47
CA ALA A 194 6.49 4.39 -6.40
C ALA A 194 6.07 3.10 -5.70
N THR A 195 6.96 2.11 -5.64
CA THR A 195 6.82 0.93 -4.77
C THR A 195 7.94 0.92 -3.75
N LEU A 196 7.58 1.01 -2.47
CA LEU A 196 8.49 1.23 -1.36
C LEU A 196 8.10 0.41 -0.13
N LEU A 197 9.09 0.06 0.69
CA LEU A 197 8.90 -0.34 2.07
C LEU A 197 9.14 0.89 2.95
N VAL A 198 8.07 1.51 3.44
CA VAL A 198 8.14 2.82 4.11
C VAL A 198 8.22 2.62 5.62
N PRO A 199 9.25 3.16 6.29
CA PRO A 199 9.25 3.30 7.74
C PRO A 199 8.27 4.42 8.15
N ILE A 200 7.24 4.10 8.92
CA ILE A 200 6.16 5.02 9.32
C ILE A 200 6.44 5.49 10.76
N GLY A 201 7.10 6.62 10.96
CA GLY A 201 7.50 7.08 12.30
C GLY A 201 8.57 6.19 12.96
N THR A 202 8.60 6.20 14.29
CA THR A 202 9.65 5.55 15.10
C THR A 202 9.46 4.03 15.19
N PRO A 203 10.51 3.21 15.05
CA PRO A 203 10.44 1.76 15.26
C PRO A 203 10.27 1.43 16.74
N GLY A 204 9.54 0.36 17.08
CA GLY A 204 9.27 0.00 18.48
C GLY A 204 8.26 0.90 19.20
N GLU A 205 7.68 1.89 18.52
CA GLU A 205 6.81 2.91 19.08
C GLU A 205 5.46 2.95 18.34
N LEU A 206 4.41 3.38 19.04
CA LEU A 206 3.16 3.86 18.43
C LEU A 206 2.74 5.20 19.02
N VAL A 207 1.85 5.89 18.33
CA VAL A 207 1.16 7.09 18.85
C VAL A 207 -0.25 6.71 19.27
N VAL A 208 -0.73 7.22 20.40
CA VAL A 208 -2.10 6.96 20.85
C VAL A 208 -3.09 7.72 19.97
N SER A 209 -4.03 7.03 19.33
CA SER A 209 -4.90 7.66 18.32
C SER A 209 -5.87 8.70 18.88
N CYS A 210 -6.28 8.58 20.14
CA CYS A 210 -7.11 9.58 20.81
C CYS A 210 -6.32 10.76 21.41
N ALA A 211 -5.00 10.64 21.51
CA ALA A 211 -4.09 11.64 22.09
C ALA A 211 -2.83 11.73 21.21
N ARG A 212 -2.92 12.49 20.13
CA ARG A 212 -2.02 12.42 18.95
C ARG A 212 -0.58 12.88 19.20
N ASP A 213 -0.31 13.42 20.39
CA ASP A 213 1.00 13.83 20.89
C ASP A 213 1.58 12.85 21.93
N GLN A 214 0.82 11.81 22.30
CA GLN A 214 1.25 10.78 23.22
C GLN A 214 1.92 9.64 22.44
N HIS A 215 3.23 9.56 22.57
CA HIS A 215 4.06 8.48 22.04
C HIS A 215 4.23 7.39 23.11
N VAL A 216 4.16 6.12 22.69
CA VAL A 216 4.29 4.95 23.57
C VAL A 216 5.34 4.02 23.00
N GLN A 217 6.40 3.80 23.78
CA GLN A 217 7.39 2.77 23.50
C GLN A 217 6.79 1.40 23.84
N VAL A 218 6.62 0.55 22.82
CA VAL A 218 5.91 -0.73 22.94
C VAL A 218 6.87 -1.91 23.05
N GLY A 219 8.06 -1.81 22.47
CA GLY A 219 9.04 -2.87 22.56
C GLY A 219 10.20 -2.69 21.59
N VAL A 220 10.99 -3.76 21.45
CA VAL A 220 12.10 -3.79 20.49
C VAL A 220 11.54 -3.76 19.07
N ALA A 221 12.14 -2.91 18.23
CA ALA A 221 11.84 -2.85 16.81
C ALA A 221 11.89 -4.24 16.16
N ASN A 222 10.97 -4.50 15.23
CA ASN A 222 10.99 -5.72 14.42
C ASN A 222 10.88 -5.37 12.94
N PRO A 223 11.92 -5.58 12.13
CA PRO A 223 13.30 -5.96 12.50
C PRO A 223 14.00 -4.99 13.46
N SER A 224 14.99 -5.46 14.22
CA SER A 224 15.72 -4.63 15.21
C SER A 224 16.51 -3.48 14.61
N ILE A 225 16.86 -3.59 13.33
CA ILE A 225 17.60 -2.58 12.55
C ILE A 225 16.68 -1.60 11.80
N SER A 226 15.36 -1.66 12.05
CA SER A 226 14.41 -0.81 11.35
C SER A 226 14.74 0.67 11.53
N PRO A 227 14.85 1.45 10.45
CA PRO A 227 15.18 2.87 10.55
C PRO A 227 13.96 3.66 11.03
N SER A 228 14.19 4.80 11.66
CA SER A 228 13.13 5.80 11.86
C SER A 228 12.71 6.41 10.52
N GLY A 229 11.42 6.62 10.35
CA GLY A 229 10.85 7.34 9.23
C GLY A 229 10.08 8.59 9.66
N GLY A 230 9.44 9.24 8.69
CA GLY A 230 8.50 10.33 8.96
C GLY A 230 7.08 9.81 9.21
N GLY A 231 6.17 10.71 9.56
CA GLY A 231 4.78 10.35 9.85
C GLY A 231 4.65 9.55 11.14
N LYS A 232 3.57 8.78 11.29
CA LYS A 232 3.29 8.00 12.52
C LYS A 232 2.23 6.92 12.31
N ARG A 233 2.35 5.85 13.10
CA ARG A 233 1.27 4.88 13.34
C ARG A 233 0.50 5.33 14.57
N ALA A 234 -0.68 5.89 14.37
CA ALA A 234 -1.60 6.22 15.44
C ALA A 234 -2.58 5.05 15.65
N VAL A 235 -2.46 4.38 16.78
CA VAL A 235 -3.20 3.15 17.11
C VAL A 235 -4.08 3.41 18.34
N PRO A 236 -5.33 2.90 18.39
CA PRO A 236 -6.15 3.04 19.58
C PRO A 236 -5.49 2.31 20.75
N ALA A 237 -5.47 2.94 21.92
CA ALA A 237 -4.92 2.37 23.15
C ALA A 237 -6.03 2.21 24.20
N ARG A 238 -5.73 1.49 25.29
CA ARG A 238 -6.65 1.32 26.42
C ARG A 238 -7.20 2.65 26.96
N SER A 239 -6.38 3.70 26.99
CA SER A 239 -6.82 5.06 27.37
C SER A 239 -7.91 5.63 26.46
N CYS A 240 -7.92 5.27 25.17
CA CYS A 240 -8.98 5.64 24.24
C CYS A 240 -10.27 4.89 24.52
N VAL A 241 -10.16 3.59 24.83
CA VAL A 241 -11.28 2.74 25.24
C VAL A 241 -11.91 3.30 26.53
N ASP A 242 -11.10 3.55 27.57
CA ASP A 242 -11.60 4.05 28.84
C ASP A 242 -12.29 5.42 28.70
N SER A 243 -11.70 6.36 27.97
CA SER A 243 -12.26 7.72 27.84
C SER A 243 -13.47 7.84 26.92
N ARG A 244 -13.64 6.92 25.96
CA ARG A 244 -14.66 7.06 24.89
C ARG A 244 -15.68 5.93 24.85
N ILE A 245 -15.35 4.73 25.30
CA ILE A 245 -16.28 3.58 25.41
C ILE A 245 -16.83 3.47 26.83
N PHE A 246 -16.03 3.74 27.86
CA PHE A 246 -16.46 3.75 29.27
C PHE A 246 -16.43 5.15 29.88
N PRO A 247 -17.11 6.14 29.27
CA PRO A 247 -16.99 7.51 29.73
C PRO A 247 -17.49 7.65 31.18
N SER A 248 -16.73 8.38 32.00
CA SER A 248 -17.00 8.52 33.44
C SER A 248 -18.29 9.26 33.77
N ASP A 249 -18.84 10.00 32.81
CA ASP A 249 -20.13 10.69 32.89
C ASP A 249 -21.34 9.77 32.64
N GLY A 250 -21.12 8.48 32.39
CA GLY A 250 -22.18 7.52 32.06
C GLY A 250 -22.79 7.72 30.66
N GLY A 251 -22.14 8.51 29.81
CA GLY A 251 -22.53 8.74 28.43
C GLY A 251 -22.55 7.46 27.58
N ARG A 252 -23.13 7.55 26.38
CA ARG A 252 -23.16 6.42 25.44
C ARG A 252 -21.73 6.04 25.00
N PRO A 253 -21.43 4.74 24.82
CA PRO A 253 -20.15 4.32 24.25
C PRO A 253 -20.00 4.92 22.84
N ARG A 254 -18.77 5.30 22.49
CA ARG A 254 -18.43 5.93 21.20
C ARG A 254 -17.30 5.16 20.51
N PHE A 255 -17.60 3.98 20.01
CA PHE A 255 -16.60 3.07 19.42
C PHE A 255 -15.85 3.70 18.25
N ASP A 256 -16.54 4.34 17.30
CA ASP A 256 -15.93 4.99 16.14
C ASP A 256 -14.92 6.09 16.52
N SER A 257 -15.12 6.74 17.67
CA SER A 257 -14.18 7.73 18.18
C SER A 257 -13.01 7.06 18.91
N ALA A 258 -13.25 5.96 19.62
CA ALA A 258 -12.24 5.25 20.40
C ALA A 258 -11.29 4.43 19.51
N LEU A 259 -11.84 3.78 18.49
CA LEU A 259 -11.20 2.78 17.65
C LEU A 259 -10.92 3.33 16.27
N ARG A 260 -9.95 4.24 16.19
CA ARG A 260 -9.45 4.74 14.91
C ARG A 260 -7.97 4.47 14.82
N GLU A 261 -7.55 3.80 13.76
CA GLU A 261 -6.15 3.77 13.35
C GLU A 261 -5.91 4.82 12.26
N SER A 262 -4.75 5.47 12.31
CA SER A 262 -4.27 6.36 11.26
C SER A 262 -2.80 6.06 10.99
N TRP A 263 -2.53 5.79 9.73
CA TRP A 263 -1.23 5.41 9.20
C TRP A 263 -0.75 6.56 8.32
N GLU A 264 -0.02 7.48 8.94
CA GLU A 264 0.44 8.70 8.30
C GLU A 264 1.79 8.47 7.66
N ILE A 265 1.83 8.50 6.33
CA ILE A 265 3.04 8.24 5.58
C ILE A 265 3.81 9.56 5.38
N SER A 266 5.14 9.47 5.36
CA SER A 266 6.01 10.52 4.84
C SER A 266 7.14 9.87 4.05
N ALA A 267 6.85 9.55 2.79
CA ALA A 267 7.75 8.83 1.92
C ALA A 267 8.48 9.77 0.95
N ARG A 268 9.68 9.35 0.51
CA ARG A 268 10.50 10.11 -0.43
C ARG A 268 11.25 9.15 -1.36
N LEU A 269 11.37 9.55 -2.63
CA LEU A 269 12.37 9.01 -3.54
C LEU A 269 13.57 9.96 -3.58
N LYS A 270 14.78 9.44 -3.36
CA LYS A 270 16.00 10.24 -3.27
C LYS A 270 17.11 9.66 -4.12
N THR A 271 17.86 10.53 -4.80
CA THR A 271 19.08 10.17 -5.53
C THR A 271 20.20 9.74 -4.59
N VAL A 272 21.27 9.15 -5.14
CA VAL A 272 22.53 8.90 -4.42
C VAL A 272 23.13 10.16 -3.77
N SER A 273 22.92 11.33 -4.38
CA SER A 273 23.32 12.63 -3.83
C SER A 273 22.34 13.20 -2.79
N ASN A 274 21.36 12.41 -2.32
CA ASN A 274 20.33 12.77 -1.36
C ASN A 274 19.37 13.89 -1.84
N ARG A 275 19.35 14.19 -3.15
CA ARG A 275 18.36 15.08 -3.76
C ARG A 275 17.01 14.35 -3.77
N THR A 276 15.97 15.00 -3.26
CA THR A 276 14.60 14.46 -3.29
C THR A 276 14.00 14.64 -4.69
N LEU A 277 13.59 13.52 -5.30
CA LEU A 277 12.89 13.47 -6.58
C LEU A 277 11.37 13.56 -6.37
N VAL A 278 10.87 12.84 -5.38
CA VAL A 278 9.44 12.78 -5.03
C VAL A 278 9.30 12.80 -3.52
N SER A 279 8.26 13.47 -3.01
CA SER A 279 7.76 13.27 -1.65
C SER A 279 6.24 13.21 -1.64
N PHE A 280 5.66 12.36 -0.79
CA PHE A 280 4.21 12.17 -0.68
C PHE A 280 3.82 11.72 0.74
N ASN A 281 2.65 12.18 1.20
CA ASN A 281 2.20 12.00 2.59
C ASN A 281 0.74 11.50 2.69
N PRO A 282 0.34 10.37 2.08
CA PRO A 282 -1.01 9.87 2.19
C PRO A 282 -1.29 9.36 3.60
N TYR A 283 -2.52 9.57 4.09
CA TYR A 283 -2.93 9.09 5.40
C TYR A 283 -4.00 8.01 5.24
N PHE A 284 -3.64 6.76 5.55
CA PHE A 284 -4.57 5.65 5.48
C PHE A 284 -5.24 5.48 6.84
N GLN A 285 -6.57 5.33 6.86
CA GLN A 285 -7.33 5.35 8.10
C GLN A 285 -8.32 4.20 8.18
N VAL A 286 -8.49 3.67 9.40
CA VAL A 286 -9.41 2.56 9.69
C VAL A 286 -10.27 2.94 10.90
N ARG A 287 -11.59 2.76 10.82
CA ARG A 287 -12.55 3.13 11.90
C ARG A 287 -13.07 1.96 12.73
N ASP A 288 -12.74 0.74 12.37
CA ASP A 288 -13.17 -0.47 13.06
C ASP A 288 -12.06 -1.53 13.11
N PRO A 289 -10.82 -1.16 13.50
CA PRO A 289 -9.72 -2.12 13.61
C PRO A 289 -10.08 -3.25 14.58
N SER A 290 -9.53 -4.44 14.37
CA SER A 290 -9.77 -5.62 15.23
C SER A 290 -8.84 -5.66 16.46
N ARG A 291 -8.28 -4.50 16.85
CA ARG A 291 -7.34 -4.38 17.96
C ARG A 291 -7.37 -3.01 18.64
N PHE A 292 -6.88 -2.98 19.87
CA PHE A 292 -6.31 -1.81 20.52
C PHE A 292 -5.08 -2.21 21.33
N PHE A 293 -4.18 -1.27 21.59
CA PHE A 293 -3.00 -1.48 22.42
C PHE A 293 -3.36 -1.44 23.91
N ASP A 294 -2.96 -2.46 24.64
CA ASP A 294 -3.09 -2.52 26.10
C ASP A 294 -1.91 -3.29 26.69
N SER A 295 -0.95 -2.57 27.31
CA SER A 295 0.24 -3.18 27.90
C SER A 295 -0.04 -4.19 29.02
N GLY A 296 -1.25 -4.17 29.60
CA GLY A 296 -1.65 -5.12 30.63
C GLY A 296 -2.11 -6.48 30.11
N LEU A 297 -2.29 -6.62 28.79
CA LEU A 297 -2.75 -7.85 28.15
C LEU A 297 -1.62 -8.65 27.51
N GLU A 298 -1.87 -9.92 27.25
CA GLU A 298 -0.96 -10.79 26.52
C GLU A 298 -0.64 -10.19 25.14
N ARG A 299 0.66 -10.15 24.78
CA ARG A 299 1.17 -9.50 23.55
C ARG A 299 0.76 -8.03 23.39
N SER A 300 0.35 -7.39 24.49
CA SER A 300 -0.15 -6.03 24.57
C SER A 300 -1.37 -5.75 23.68
N LEU A 301 -2.19 -6.78 23.42
CA LEU A 301 -3.25 -6.75 22.41
C LEU A 301 -4.62 -6.92 23.05
N GLY A 302 -5.45 -5.88 22.99
CA GLY A 302 -6.86 -5.94 23.34
C GLY A 302 -7.74 -6.17 22.10
N ARG A 303 -8.83 -6.92 22.26
CA ARG A 303 -9.84 -7.14 21.22
C ARG A 303 -11.07 -6.27 21.46
N PRO A 304 -11.46 -5.40 20.51
CA PRO A 304 -12.68 -4.63 20.65
C PRO A 304 -13.96 -5.43 20.83
N VAL A 305 -14.04 -6.65 20.26
CA VAL A 305 -15.24 -7.50 20.41
C VAL A 305 -15.47 -7.94 21.86
N ASP A 306 -14.40 -8.16 22.63
CA ASP A 306 -14.49 -8.54 24.04
C ASP A 306 -15.13 -7.42 24.89
N LEU A 307 -15.10 -6.17 24.40
CA LEU A 307 -15.76 -5.04 25.05
C LEU A 307 -17.29 -5.14 24.96
N CYS A 308 -17.83 -5.93 24.02
CA CYS A 308 -19.27 -6.15 23.86
C CYS A 308 -19.88 -7.08 24.90
N ASP A 309 -19.07 -7.92 25.53
CA ASP A 309 -19.49 -8.79 26.64
C ASP A 309 -19.65 -8.00 27.96
N GLN A 310 -19.16 -6.77 28.01
CA GLN A 310 -19.30 -5.92 29.19
C GLN A 310 -20.71 -5.33 29.27
N LEU A 311 -21.34 -5.45 30.44
CA LEU A 311 -22.72 -5.02 30.69
C LEU A 311 -22.99 -3.56 30.27
N GLN A 312 -22.00 -2.68 30.37
CA GLN A 312 -22.12 -1.27 29.99
C GLN A 312 -22.30 -1.06 28.48
N ASN A 313 -21.80 -1.99 27.67
CA ASN A 313 -21.77 -1.92 26.20
C ASN A 313 -22.68 -2.95 25.52
N SER A 314 -23.09 -4.01 26.23
CA SER A 314 -23.91 -5.07 25.67
C SER A 314 -25.15 -4.52 24.97
N ASN A 315 -25.32 -4.92 23.70
CA ASN A 315 -26.39 -4.47 22.81
C ASN A 315 -26.49 -2.94 22.65
N ARG A 316 -25.36 -2.24 22.55
CA ARG A 316 -25.28 -0.78 22.33
C ARG A 316 -24.23 -0.43 21.27
N ASP A 317 -24.50 0.60 20.48
CA ASP A 317 -23.59 1.10 19.43
C ASP A 317 -23.10 -0.07 18.54
N ARG A 318 -21.80 -0.23 18.34
CA ARG A 318 -21.21 -1.33 17.55
C ARG A 318 -21.50 -2.71 18.11
N CYS A 319 -21.90 -2.85 19.37
CA CYS A 319 -22.20 -4.13 20.01
C CYS A 319 -23.67 -4.55 19.89
N GLU A 320 -24.52 -3.78 19.20
CA GLU A 320 -25.91 -4.15 18.94
C GLU A 320 -25.99 -5.44 18.11
N GLY A 321 -26.72 -6.43 18.62
CA GLY A 321 -26.88 -7.74 17.98
C GLY A 321 -25.65 -8.66 18.00
N VAL A 322 -24.54 -8.28 18.65
CA VAL A 322 -23.34 -9.12 18.79
C VAL A 322 -23.58 -10.18 19.88
N PRO A 323 -23.54 -11.49 19.55
CA PRO A 323 -23.73 -12.54 20.54
C PRO A 323 -22.63 -12.52 21.63
N PRO A 324 -22.96 -12.81 22.91
CA PRO A 324 -21.96 -12.95 23.95
C PRO A 324 -20.91 -14.01 23.60
N GLY A 325 -19.63 -13.71 23.86
CA GLY A 325 -18.52 -14.60 23.56
C GLY A 325 -18.20 -14.74 22.06
N THR A 326 -18.61 -13.77 21.23
CA THR A 326 -18.22 -13.71 19.81
C THR A 326 -16.70 -13.64 19.68
N ALA A 327 -16.11 -14.57 18.94
CA ALA A 327 -14.66 -14.59 18.72
C ALA A 327 -14.20 -13.38 17.88
N TRP A 328 -12.96 -12.92 18.08
CA TRP A 328 -12.41 -11.75 17.38
C TRP A 328 -12.34 -11.94 15.85
N ASP A 329 -12.14 -13.18 15.41
CA ASP A 329 -12.03 -13.60 14.01
C ASP A 329 -13.35 -14.11 13.42
N SER A 330 -14.46 -13.91 14.12
CA SER A 330 -15.80 -14.28 13.68
C SER A 330 -16.34 -13.26 12.66
N PRO A 331 -17.02 -13.70 11.58
CA PRO A 331 -17.75 -12.80 10.68
C PRO A 331 -18.84 -11.95 11.38
N GLN A 332 -19.31 -12.38 12.55
CA GLN A 332 -20.27 -11.66 13.40
C GLN A 332 -19.61 -10.52 14.19
N SER A 333 -18.29 -10.48 14.30
CA SER A 333 -17.58 -9.35 14.92
C SER A 333 -17.71 -8.11 14.03
N PRO A 334 -18.11 -6.94 14.59
CA PRO A 334 -18.20 -5.69 13.84
C PRO A 334 -16.84 -4.99 13.69
N PHE A 335 -15.75 -5.57 14.21
CA PHE A 335 -14.42 -4.99 14.27
C PHE A 335 -13.47 -5.75 13.33
N LYS A 336 -13.59 -5.46 12.03
CA LYS A 336 -12.94 -6.18 10.93
C LYS A 336 -11.90 -5.35 10.17
N GLY A 337 -11.78 -4.06 10.44
CA GLY A 337 -10.91 -3.15 9.70
C GLY A 337 -11.39 -2.81 8.28
N VAL A 338 -12.68 -2.97 8.00
CA VAL A 338 -13.27 -2.83 6.66
C VAL A 338 -13.73 -1.40 6.35
N ARG A 339 -13.84 -0.52 7.36
CA ARG A 339 -14.23 0.89 7.15
C ARG A 339 -13.00 1.76 7.03
N ARG A 340 -12.65 2.09 5.78
CA ARG A 340 -11.38 2.74 5.44
C ARG A 340 -11.57 3.99 4.60
N PHE A 341 -10.56 4.85 4.61
CA PHE A 341 -10.41 5.99 3.72
C PHE A 341 -8.95 6.43 3.67
N VAL A 342 -8.60 7.20 2.64
CA VAL A 342 -7.24 7.69 2.42
C VAL A 342 -7.29 9.19 2.14
N ASP A 343 -6.49 9.97 2.86
CA ASP A 343 -6.21 11.37 2.50
C ASP A 343 -5.05 11.40 1.52
N ILE A 344 -5.23 12.00 0.34
CA ILE A 344 -4.20 12.10 -0.69
C ILE A 344 -3.44 13.43 -0.55
N ASN A 345 -2.34 13.47 0.20
CA ASN A 345 -1.68 14.74 0.55
C ASN A 345 -0.23 14.88 0.04
N SER A 346 0.16 16.14 -0.17
CA SER A 346 1.54 16.59 -0.39
C SER A 346 2.29 15.87 -1.51
N ASN A 347 1.66 15.70 -2.67
CA ASN A 347 2.27 15.02 -3.82
C ASN A 347 3.23 15.94 -4.57
N ASN A 348 4.51 15.84 -4.25
CA ASN A 348 5.55 16.72 -4.78
C ASN A 348 6.54 15.95 -5.67
N VAL A 349 6.82 16.48 -6.86
CA VAL A 349 7.78 16.00 -7.85
C VAL A 349 8.82 17.10 -8.15
N ARG A 350 10.10 16.74 -8.17
CA ARG A 350 11.26 17.63 -8.37
C ARG A 350 12.25 16.99 -9.34
N ASN A 351 11.83 16.83 -10.59
CA ASN A 351 12.53 16.09 -11.63
C ASN A 351 12.47 16.79 -13.01
N ALA A 352 12.51 18.12 -13.05
CA ALA A 352 12.40 18.88 -14.30
C ALA A 352 13.47 18.55 -15.35
N ASP A 353 14.71 18.28 -14.92
CA ASP A 353 15.85 18.01 -15.83
C ASP A 353 16.35 16.56 -15.77
N GLY A 354 15.59 15.66 -15.13
CA GLY A 354 15.98 14.26 -14.97
C GLY A 354 15.25 13.31 -15.94
N PRO A 355 15.67 12.03 -16.02
CA PRO A 355 14.93 11.02 -16.75
C PRO A 355 13.60 10.70 -16.05
N ASN A 356 12.70 10.04 -16.79
CA ASN A 356 11.44 9.56 -16.25
C ASN A 356 11.55 8.22 -15.50
N VAL A 357 12.67 7.51 -15.64
CA VAL A 357 12.95 6.23 -14.98
C VAL A 357 14.08 6.41 -13.96
N TRP A 358 13.84 5.90 -12.75
CA TRP A 358 14.81 5.86 -11.68
C TRP A 358 14.79 4.47 -11.02
N TYR A 359 15.93 4.01 -10.53
CA TYR A 359 16.05 2.80 -9.74
C TYR A 359 16.42 3.19 -8.31
N THR A 360 15.63 2.79 -7.31
CA THR A 360 15.90 3.07 -5.89
C THR A 360 15.99 1.78 -5.11
N ASP A 361 16.64 1.79 -3.94
CA ASP A 361 16.42 0.70 -2.98
C ASP A 361 14.97 0.69 -2.47
N PRO A 362 14.53 -0.37 -1.75
CA PRO A 362 13.16 -0.48 -1.28
C PRO A 362 12.76 0.63 -0.29
N LEU A 363 13.71 1.30 0.35
CA LEU A 363 13.44 2.42 1.25
C LEU A 363 13.36 3.78 0.51
N GLY A 364 13.43 3.76 -0.83
CA GLY A 364 13.33 4.94 -1.69
C GLY A 364 14.62 5.77 -1.74
N ARG A 365 15.78 5.18 -1.38
CA ARG A 365 17.07 5.87 -1.38
C ARG A 365 17.94 5.36 -2.54
N ASN A 366 19.13 5.95 -2.66
CA ASN A 366 20.16 5.53 -3.62
C ASN A 366 19.70 5.56 -5.08
N GLY A 367 18.80 6.50 -5.42
CA GLY A 367 18.23 6.69 -6.74
C GLY A 367 19.30 6.89 -7.82
N GLN A 368 19.27 6.03 -8.84
CA GLN A 368 20.16 6.01 -10.01
C GLN A 368 19.36 5.82 -11.30
N THR A 369 19.98 6.04 -12.45
CA THR A 369 19.36 5.89 -13.77
C THR A 369 19.55 4.49 -14.36
N GLU A 370 20.49 3.72 -13.80
CA GLU A 370 20.75 2.33 -14.14
C GLU A 370 20.32 1.40 -12.99
N PRO A 371 19.86 0.17 -13.29
CA PRO A 371 19.52 -0.80 -12.27
C PRO A 371 20.77 -1.21 -11.46
N PHE A 372 20.56 -1.51 -10.19
CA PHE A 372 21.57 -2.07 -9.29
C PHE A 372 20.98 -3.22 -8.45
N PRO A 373 21.80 -4.09 -7.83
CA PRO A 373 21.31 -5.18 -6.99
C PRO A 373 20.36 -4.68 -5.90
N GLY A 374 19.17 -5.26 -5.83
CA GLY A 374 18.14 -4.85 -4.87
C GLY A 374 17.43 -3.53 -5.19
N SER A 375 17.59 -2.99 -6.41
CA SER A 375 16.86 -1.80 -6.84
C SER A 375 15.48 -2.11 -7.43
N ILE A 376 14.51 -1.25 -7.12
CA ILE A 376 13.16 -1.24 -7.68
C ILE A 376 13.08 -0.11 -8.70
N ARG A 377 12.58 -0.43 -9.90
CA ARG A 377 12.28 0.57 -10.93
C ARG A 377 11.10 1.44 -10.51
N GLN A 378 11.30 2.75 -10.54
CA GLN A 378 10.32 3.79 -10.25
C GLN A 378 10.08 4.63 -11.51
N TRP A 379 8.90 5.21 -11.64
CA TRP A 379 8.61 6.22 -12.67
C TRP A 379 8.37 7.57 -12.02
N VAL A 380 8.97 8.62 -12.55
CA VAL A 380 8.85 10.00 -12.04
C VAL A 380 8.67 10.93 -13.23
N ALA A 381 7.58 11.70 -13.28
CA ALA A 381 7.37 12.63 -14.38
C ALA A 381 8.54 13.63 -14.52
N ILE A 382 8.85 14.04 -15.75
CA ILE A 382 9.84 15.10 -16.03
C ILE A 382 9.20 16.46 -15.73
N ARG A 383 9.00 16.73 -14.45
CA ARG A 383 8.28 17.89 -13.93
C ARG A 383 8.87 18.37 -12.61
N ASN A 384 8.64 19.64 -12.33
CA ASN A 384 8.83 20.19 -11.00
C ASN A 384 7.56 20.93 -10.59
N ASN A 385 6.88 20.42 -9.56
CA ASN A 385 5.67 21.04 -9.03
C ASN A 385 5.90 21.63 -7.64
N SER A 386 7.15 21.92 -7.23
CA SER A 386 7.45 22.41 -5.88
C SER A 386 6.78 23.73 -5.48
N GLY A 387 6.11 24.42 -6.42
CA GLY A 387 5.26 25.60 -6.17
C GLY A 387 3.75 25.28 -6.10
N LEU A 388 3.35 24.03 -6.35
CA LEU A 388 1.99 23.52 -6.29
C LEU A 388 1.97 22.45 -5.21
N ASP A 389 1.66 22.83 -3.97
CA ASP A 389 1.44 21.83 -2.92
C ASP A 389 0.08 21.17 -3.19
N LEU A 390 0.10 20.05 -3.93
CA LEU A 390 -1.09 19.35 -4.39
C LEU A 390 -1.67 18.47 -3.28
N HIS A 391 -2.83 18.88 -2.76
CA HIS A 391 -3.62 18.14 -1.78
C HIS A 391 -4.93 17.69 -2.41
N GLY A 392 -5.11 16.38 -2.50
CA GLY A 392 -6.33 15.77 -2.97
C GLY A 392 -7.41 15.69 -1.89
N PRO A 393 -8.61 15.25 -2.26
CA PRO A 393 -9.67 14.97 -1.31
C PRO A 393 -9.36 13.72 -0.48
N VAL A 394 -10.25 13.46 0.49
CA VAL A 394 -10.39 12.13 1.09
C VAL A 394 -11.04 11.22 0.05
N ILE A 395 -10.42 10.08 -0.23
CA ILE A 395 -10.97 9.02 -1.07
C ILE A 395 -11.33 7.81 -0.21
N GLY A 396 -12.18 6.93 -0.73
CA GLY A 396 -12.35 5.61 -0.12
C GLY A 396 -13.31 5.46 1.05
N ASN A 397 -13.87 6.53 1.64
CA ASN A 397 -14.78 6.52 2.81
C ASN A 397 -16.02 5.60 2.63
N ARG A 398 -15.78 4.29 2.71
CA ARG A 398 -16.60 3.18 2.26
C ARG A 398 -16.42 2.02 3.26
N SER A 399 -17.35 1.08 3.21
CA SER A 399 -17.22 -0.22 3.88
C SER A 399 -16.88 -1.28 2.85
N TYR A 400 -15.88 -2.09 3.14
CA TYR A 400 -15.47 -3.23 2.32
C TYR A 400 -15.97 -4.57 2.90
N ASP A 401 -16.95 -4.52 3.80
CA ASP A 401 -17.56 -5.73 4.35
C ASP A 401 -18.27 -6.52 3.24
N ALA A 402 -18.14 -7.84 3.29
CA ALA A 402 -18.70 -8.77 2.32
C ALA A 402 -18.91 -10.14 2.98
N PRO A 403 -19.65 -11.07 2.35
CA PRO A 403 -19.83 -12.41 2.89
C PRO A 403 -18.48 -13.08 3.23
N GLY A 404 -18.38 -13.61 4.44
CA GLY A 404 -17.18 -14.27 4.95
C GLY A 404 -16.10 -13.34 5.50
N VAL A 405 -16.09 -12.03 5.16
CA VAL A 405 -15.07 -11.10 5.64
C VAL A 405 -15.10 -10.99 7.17
N ARG A 406 -13.93 -11.13 7.78
CA ARG A 406 -13.68 -11.20 9.22
C ARG A 406 -12.22 -10.89 9.50
N ALA A 407 -11.85 -10.65 10.75
CA ALA A 407 -10.43 -10.63 11.10
C ALA A 407 -9.86 -12.07 11.03
N PRO A 408 -8.58 -12.30 10.70
CA PRO A 408 -7.57 -11.32 10.33
C PRO A 408 -7.87 -10.66 8.98
N ASN A 409 -7.87 -9.34 8.98
CA ASN A 409 -8.07 -8.48 7.82
C ASN A 409 -7.29 -7.18 8.01
#